data_AF-A0A6C0KN92-F1
#
_entry.id   AF-A0A6C0KN92-F1
#
_cell.length_a   1.000
_cell.length_b   1.000
_cell.length_c   1.000
_cell.angle_alpha   90.00
_cell.angle_beta   90.00
_cell.angle_gamma   90.00
#
_symmetry.space_group_name_H-M   'P 1'
#
loop_
_entity.id
_entity.type
_entity.pdbx_description
1 polymer ?
#
loop_
_entity_poly.entity_id
_entity_poly.type
_entity_poly.pdbx_seq_one_letter_code
_entity_poly.pdbx_strand_id
1 'polypeptide(L)'
;MILSIPYQVLEVCNIHLSPFISDKYGKQLARFAYKDASIDIHDVPIVTPSLTIIDYNPDNSRLRLDLSQHGTFQRKLSCIQDNVSSTFEIHQQSFLNLSNQSHEAIRSLFHFLLIDHILSIYVYPTAIVRKKDGTTCKMTDLKSGNTIRCVIRFHGISQINTRSGMRLRLQHSIPIICLTT
;
A
#
# COMPACT_ATOMS: atom_id res chain seq x y z
N MET A 1 9.75 -14.65 11.26
CA MET A 1 8.68 -15.08 10.34
C MET A 1 7.74 -13.90 10.16
N ILE A 2 7.51 -13.41 8.94
CA ILE A 2 6.53 -12.33 8.71
C ILE A 2 5.19 -13.00 8.42
N LEU A 3 4.20 -12.79 9.29
CA LEU A 3 2.83 -13.20 8.99
C LEU A 3 2.35 -12.36 7.81
N SER A 4 1.90 -13.02 6.73
CA SER A 4 1.43 -12.36 5.52
C SER A 4 0.20 -13.05 4.99
N ILE A 5 -0.75 -12.26 4.50
CA ILE A 5 -2.04 -12.70 3.99
C ILE A 5 -1.90 -12.91 2.48
N PRO A 6 -2.07 -14.13 1.96
CA PRO A 6 -2.17 -14.34 0.53
C PRO A 6 -3.30 -13.50 -0.07
N TYR A 7 -3.06 -12.81 -1.18
CA TYR A 7 -4.10 -11.95 -1.76
C TYR A 7 -5.39 -12.71 -2.09
N GLN A 8 -5.33 -14.02 -2.33
CA GLN A 8 -6.50 -14.86 -2.63
C GLN A 8 -7.47 -14.92 -1.44
N VAL A 9 -6.97 -14.99 -0.21
CA VAL A 9 -7.78 -15.14 1.01
C VAL A 9 -8.08 -13.81 1.71
N LEU A 10 -7.49 -12.71 1.23
CA LEU A 10 -7.70 -11.39 1.81
C LEU A 10 -9.17 -10.94 1.69
N GLU A 11 -9.84 -10.72 2.81
CA GLU A 11 -11.17 -10.14 2.86
C GLU A 11 -11.09 -8.65 3.22
N VAL A 12 -11.54 -7.77 2.33
CA VAL A 12 -11.37 -6.31 2.51
C VAL A 12 -12.21 -5.78 3.68
N CYS A 13 -13.35 -6.42 3.97
CA CYS A 13 -14.22 -6.06 5.10
C CYS A 13 -13.55 -6.25 6.47
N ASN A 14 -12.51 -7.07 6.55
CA ASN A 14 -11.74 -7.32 7.76
C ASN A 14 -10.64 -6.27 8.00
N ILE A 15 -10.51 -5.28 7.10
CA ILE A 15 -9.56 -4.18 7.25
C ILE A 15 -10.26 -3.03 7.99
N HIS A 16 -9.69 -2.64 9.12
CA HIS A 16 -10.18 -1.57 9.96
C HIS A 16 -9.16 -0.44 10.04
N LEU A 17 -9.65 0.79 10.22
CA LEU A 17 -8.85 1.98 10.44
C LEU A 17 -9.05 2.50 11.87
N SER A 18 -7.96 2.76 12.57
CA SER A 18 -8.00 3.51 13.83
C SER A 18 -8.11 5.02 13.55
N PRO A 19 -8.62 5.81 14.51
CA PRO A 19 -8.43 7.26 14.50
C PRO A 19 -6.95 7.63 14.42
N PHE A 20 -6.68 8.88 14.02
CA PHE A 20 -5.33 9.41 13.98
C PHE A 20 -4.68 9.42 15.36
N ILE A 21 -3.49 8.84 15.44
CA ILE A 21 -2.64 8.86 16.62
C ILE A 21 -1.32 9.51 16.21
N SER A 22 -0.85 10.45 17.03
CA SER A 22 0.49 11.04 16.89
C SER A 22 1.56 9.98 17.17
N ASP A 23 2.45 9.74 16.21
CA ASP A 23 3.67 8.96 16.45
C ASP A 23 4.69 9.78 17.29
N LYS A 24 5.74 9.13 17.77
CA LYS A 24 6.87 9.72 18.53
C LYS A 24 7.51 10.92 17.81
N TYR A 25 7.39 10.98 16.49
CA TYR A 25 7.89 12.06 15.64
C TYR A 25 6.83 13.12 15.30
N GLY A 26 5.66 13.11 15.96
CA GLY A 26 4.56 14.05 15.75
C GLY A 26 3.75 13.79 14.47
N LYS A 27 4.03 12.71 13.74
CA LYS A 27 3.31 12.34 12.51
C LYS A 27 1.96 11.72 12.87
N GLN A 28 0.87 12.28 12.33
CA GLN A 28 -0.47 11.70 12.46
C GLN A 28 -0.60 10.46 11.58
N LEU A 29 -0.93 9.32 12.19
CA LEU A 29 -1.17 8.05 11.49
C LEU A 29 -2.48 7.41 11.96
N ALA A 30 -3.41 7.22 11.03
CA ALA A 30 -4.57 6.36 11.19
C ALA A 30 -4.14 4.93 10.80
N ARG A 31 -4.01 4.03 11.76
CA ARG A 31 -3.40 2.71 11.55
C ARG A 31 -4.39 1.74 10.96
N PHE A 32 -3.91 0.87 10.07
CA PHE A 32 -4.69 -0.30 9.69
C PHE A 32 -4.59 -1.39 10.74
N ALA A 33 -5.67 -2.16 10.84
CA ALA A 33 -5.66 -3.48 11.45
C ALA A 33 -6.42 -4.44 10.54
N TYR A 34 -5.94 -5.69 10.44
CA TYR A 34 -6.69 -6.78 9.85
C TYR A 34 -7.24 -7.67 10.97
N LYS A 35 -8.56 -7.80 11.08
CA LYS A 35 -9.22 -8.59 12.12
C LYS A 35 -10.10 -9.65 11.50
N ASP A 36 -9.81 -10.89 11.82
CA ASP A 36 -10.58 -12.07 11.44
C ASP A 36 -10.86 -12.90 12.69
N ALA A 37 -11.70 -13.94 12.58
CA ALA A 37 -12.18 -14.74 13.71
C ALA A 37 -11.06 -15.30 14.60
N SER A 38 -9.86 -15.51 14.05
CA SER A 38 -8.70 -16.09 14.75
C SER A 38 -7.43 -15.25 14.71
N ILE A 39 -7.43 -14.10 14.04
CA ILE A 39 -6.23 -13.29 13.79
C ILE A 39 -6.52 -11.81 13.99
N ASP A 40 -5.70 -11.14 14.80
CA ASP A 40 -5.62 -9.67 14.88
C ASP A 40 -4.20 -9.24 14.49
N ILE A 41 -4.08 -8.56 13.35
CA ILE A 41 -2.81 -8.01 12.84
C ILE A 41 -2.92 -6.49 12.88
N HIS A 42 -1.93 -5.83 13.47
CA HIS A 42 -1.88 -4.35 13.56
C HIS A 42 -1.26 -3.68 12.32
N ASP A 43 -1.54 -4.26 11.15
CA ASP A 43 -1.26 -3.78 9.79
C ASP A 43 -1.90 -4.76 8.79
N VAL A 44 -1.72 -4.52 7.48
CA VAL A 44 -2.20 -5.42 6.43
C VAL A 44 -1.03 -5.86 5.53
N PRO A 45 -0.37 -6.98 5.84
CA PRO A 45 0.70 -7.54 5.02
C PRO A 45 0.10 -8.45 3.94
N ILE A 46 0.14 -8.02 2.69
CA ILE A 46 -0.45 -8.76 1.56
C ILE A 46 0.65 -9.31 0.67
N VAL A 47 0.59 -10.61 0.37
CA VAL A 47 1.46 -11.23 -0.64
C VAL A 47 0.89 -10.95 -2.02
N THR A 48 1.65 -10.33 -2.91
CA THR A 48 1.22 -10.06 -4.29
C THR A 48 1.23 -11.34 -5.14
N PRO A 49 0.51 -11.38 -6.28
CA PRO A 49 0.87 -12.29 -7.36
C PRO A 49 2.27 -11.95 -7.93
N SER A 50 2.73 -12.72 -8.92
CA SER A 50 3.96 -12.40 -9.64
C SER A 50 3.71 -11.23 -10.60
N LEU A 51 4.14 -10.02 -10.25
CA LEU A 51 3.89 -8.77 -10.97
C LEU A 51 5.07 -8.39 -11.86
N THR A 52 4.77 -7.88 -13.05
CA THR A 52 5.80 -7.43 -14.01
C THR A 52 6.25 -6.00 -13.68
N ILE A 53 7.55 -5.77 -13.67
CA ILE A 53 8.13 -4.44 -13.49
C ILE A 53 7.98 -3.65 -14.78
N ILE A 54 7.34 -2.49 -14.69
CA ILE A 54 7.28 -1.50 -15.78
C ILE A 54 8.55 -0.67 -15.76
N ASP A 55 8.84 -0.05 -14.61
CA ASP A 55 10.04 0.74 -14.40
C ASP A 55 10.40 0.78 -12.90
N TYR A 56 11.66 1.11 -12.63
CA TYR A 56 12.14 1.48 -11.31
C TYR A 56 12.97 2.74 -11.41
N ASN A 57 12.61 3.76 -10.63
CA ASN A 57 13.36 4.99 -10.53
C ASN A 57 14.07 5.04 -9.15
N PRO A 58 15.42 4.94 -9.11
CA PRO A 58 16.16 4.94 -7.86
C PRO A 58 16.18 6.30 -7.16
N ASP A 59 16.10 7.41 -7.89
CA ASP A 59 16.19 8.77 -7.34
C ASP A 59 15.02 9.08 -6.41
N ASN A 60 13.83 8.61 -6.75
CA ASN A 60 12.62 8.75 -5.93
C ASN A 60 12.14 7.44 -5.29
N SER A 61 12.93 6.36 -5.44
CA SER A 61 12.62 5.02 -4.93
C SER A 61 11.27 4.47 -5.41
N ARG A 62 10.76 4.91 -6.57
CA ARG A 62 9.44 4.49 -7.08
C ARG A 62 9.58 3.27 -7.98
N LEU A 63 8.82 2.24 -7.67
CA LEU A 63 8.66 1.02 -8.45
C LEU A 63 7.24 0.99 -9.02
N ARG A 64 7.12 0.84 -10.35
CA ARG A 64 5.84 0.69 -11.03
C ARG A 64 5.68 -0.74 -11.52
N LEU A 65 4.56 -1.34 -11.15
CA LEU A 65 4.22 -2.73 -11.43
C LEU A 65 2.93 -2.80 -12.25
N ASP A 66 2.91 -3.71 -13.21
CA ASP A 66 1.74 -3.99 -14.04
C ASP A 66 0.83 -5.05 -13.39
N LEU A 67 -0.45 -4.72 -13.27
CA LEU A 67 -1.51 -5.58 -12.74
C LEU A 67 -2.52 -6.00 -13.83
N SER A 68 -2.30 -5.68 -15.11
CA SER A 68 -3.21 -5.97 -16.22
C SER A 68 -3.65 -7.44 -16.28
N GLN A 69 -2.74 -8.37 -15.96
CA GLN A 69 -2.99 -9.82 -15.94
C GLN A 69 -3.53 -10.34 -14.60
N HIS A 70 -3.75 -9.46 -13.61
CA HIS A 70 -4.08 -9.82 -12.23
C HIS A 70 -5.34 -9.12 -11.73
N GLY A 71 -6.43 -9.21 -12.50
CA GLY A 71 -7.69 -8.52 -12.22
C GLY A 71 -8.29 -8.79 -10.84
N THR A 72 -8.08 -9.98 -10.24
CA THR A 72 -8.53 -10.25 -8.86
C THR A 72 -7.74 -9.44 -7.83
N PHE A 73 -6.42 -9.32 -7.98
CA PHE A 73 -5.59 -8.53 -7.08
C PHE A 73 -5.86 -7.03 -7.25
N GLN A 74 -5.98 -6.58 -8.50
CA GLN A 74 -6.33 -5.19 -8.84
C GLN A 74 -7.67 -4.78 -8.21
N ARG A 75 -8.72 -5.61 -8.33
CA ARG A 75 -10.02 -5.35 -7.71
C ARG A 75 -9.92 -5.25 -6.20
N LYS A 76 -9.21 -6.18 -5.53
CA LYS A 76 -9.03 -6.12 -4.07
C LYS A 76 -8.33 -4.84 -3.63
N LEU A 77 -7.26 -4.42 -4.32
CA LEU A 77 -6.58 -3.16 -4.00
C LEU A 77 -7.47 -1.93 -4.25
N SER A 78 -8.26 -1.93 -5.33
CA SER A 78 -9.21 -0.85 -5.61
C SER A 78 -10.28 -0.77 -4.52
N CYS A 79 -10.85 -1.91 -4.13
CA CYS A 79 -11.80 -1.99 -3.02
C CYS A 79 -11.22 -1.49 -1.69
N ILE A 80 -9.93 -1.75 -1.41
CA ILE A 80 -9.27 -1.19 -0.22
C ILE A 80 -9.21 0.33 -0.31
N GLN A 81 -8.80 0.90 -1.44
CA GLN A 81 -8.70 2.35 -1.62
C GLN A 81 -10.07 3.04 -1.52
N ASP A 82 -11.10 2.42 -2.09
CA ASP A 82 -12.47 2.93 -2.03
C ASP A 82 -13.04 2.83 -0.61
N ASN A 83 -12.88 1.68 0.06
CA ASN A 83 -13.30 1.50 1.45
C ASN A 83 -12.63 2.54 2.38
N VAL A 84 -11.33 2.77 2.21
CA VAL A 84 -10.60 3.80 2.96
C VAL A 84 -11.17 5.19 2.69
N SER A 85 -11.43 5.53 1.43
CA SER A 85 -11.97 6.84 1.05
C SER A 85 -13.36 7.06 1.67
N SER A 86 -14.24 6.07 1.57
CA SER A 86 -15.58 6.11 2.15
C SER A 86 -15.54 6.19 3.67
N THR A 87 -14.63 5.47 4.32
CA THR A 87 -14.43 5.56 5.78
C THR A 87 -14.06 6.99 6.20
N PHE A 88 -13.17 7.65 5.45
CA PHE A 88 -12.77 9.03 5.72
C PHE A 88 -13.86 10.05 5.40
N GLU A 89 -14.73 9.79 4.42
CA GLU A 89 -15.90 10.63 4.14
C GLU A 89 -16.93 10.57 5.28
N ILE A 90 -17.27 9.36 5.75
CA ILE A 90 -18.21 9.14 6.86
C ILE A 90 -17.69 9.79 8.13
N HIS A 91 -16.37 9.70 8.37
CA HIS A 91 -15.72 10.20 9.58
C HIS A 91 -14.92 11.50 9.35
N GLN A 92 -15.27 12.30 8.34
CA GLN A 92 -14.49 13.49 7.95
C GLN A 92 -14.31 14.51 9.08
N GLN A 93 -15.31 14.67 9.95
CA GLN A 93 -15.24 15.61 11.07
C GLN A 93 -14.23 15.14 12.14
N SER A 94 -14.19 13.85 12.45
CA SER A 94 -13.30 13.31 13.48
C SER A 94 -11.89 13.07 12.96
N PHE A 95 -11.74 12.63 11.70
CA PHE A 95 -10.44 12.30 11.12
C PHE A 95 -9.73 13.52 10.55
N LEU A 96 -10.46 14.43 9.90
CA LEU A 96 -9.88 15.51 9.11
C LEU A 96 -10.23 16.91 9.64
N ASN A 97 -11.12 17.00 10.62
CA ASN A 97 -11.72 18.27 11.06
C ASN A 97 -12.35 19.06 9.88
N LEU A 98 -12.95 18.32 8.94
CA LEU A 98 -13.69 18.85 7.80
C LEU A 98 -15.16 18.44 7.92
N SER A 99 -16.06 19.24 7.37
CA SER A 99 -17.49 18.94 7.31
C SER A 99 -18.05 19.14 5.91
N ASN A 100 -19.05 18.32 5.58
CA ASN A 100 -19.84 18.39 4.34
C ASN A 100 -19.01 18.38 3.05
N GLN A 101 -17.82 17.78 3.06
CA GLN A 101 -17.06 17.49 1.85
C GLN A 101 -17.69 16.32 1.11
N SER A 102 -17.71 16.41 -0.22
CA SER A 102 -18.16 15.31 -1.08
C SER A 102 -17.15 14.16 -1.08
N HIS A 103 -17.61 12.95 -1.42
CA HIS A 103 -16.75 11.79 -1.63
C HIS A 103 -15.57 12.11 -2.55
N GLU A 104 -15.82 12.80 -3.66
CA GLU A 104 -14.78 13.17 -4.64
C GLU A 104 -13.74 14.12 -4.04
N ALA A 105 -14.18 15.11 -3.25
CA ALA A 105 -13.29 16.03 -2.57
C ALA A 105 -12.37 15.28 -1.59
N ILE A 106 -12.92 14.39 -0.76
CA ILE A 106 -12.15 13.56 0.17
C ILE A 106 -11.21 12.61 -0.60
N ARG A 107 -11.71 11.93 -1.63
CA ARG A 107 -10.92 11.03 -2.48
C ARG A 107 -9.74 11.75 -3.13
N SER A 108 -9.92 13.00 -3.54
CA SER A 108 -8.85 13.82 -4.15
C SER A 108 -7.69 14.10 -3.19
N LEU A 109 -7.89 14.00 -1.88
CA LEU A 109 -6.83 14.18 -0.89
C LEU A 109 -5.84 13.01 -0.91
N PHE A 110 -6.27 11.83 -1.35
CA PHE A 110 -5.47 10.61 -1.29
C PHE A 110 -4.45 10.52 -2.42
N HIS A 111 -3.24 10.11 -2.06
CA HIS A 111 -2.23 9.62 -3.00
C HIS A 111 -2.35 8.10 -3.07
N PHE A 112 -3.21 7.61 -3.97
CA PHE A 112 -3.38 6.18 -4.20
C PHE A 112 -2.16 5.57 -4.87
N LEU A 113 -1.88 4.33 -4.48
CA LEU A 113 -0.78 3.55 -5.05
C LEU A 113 -1.20 2.86 -6.35
N LEU A 114 -2.50 2.64 -6.57
CA LEU A 114 -3.03 1.98 -7.77
C LEU A 114 -3.75 3.04 -8.60
N ILE A 115 -3.37 3.15 -9.86
CA ILE A 115 -4.06 3.97 -10.87
C ILE A 115 -4.24 3.06 -12.08
N ASP A 116 -5.49 2.85 -12.47
CA ASP A 116 -5.88 1.87 -13.49
C ASP A 116 -5.31 0.47 -13.18
N HIS A 117 -4.33 0.03 -13.96
CA HIS A 117 -3.63 -1.25 -13.85
C HIS A 117 -2.19 -1.10 -13.35
N ILE A 118 -1.78 0.10 -12.93
CA ILE A 118 -0.40 0.39 -12.53
C ILE A 118 -0.32 0.61 -11.02
N LEU A 119 0.37 -0.31 -10.34
CA LEU A 119 0.69 -0.18 -8.93
C LEU A 119 2.05 0.50 -8.76
N SER A 120 2.02 1.72 -8.21
CA SER A 120 3.18 2.51 -7.83
C SER A 120 3.48 2.34 -6.34
N ILE A 121 4.57 1.65 -6.00
CA ILE A 121 5.03 1.47 -4.62
C ILE A 121 6.43 2.04 -4.43
N TYR A 122 6.75 2.47 -3.22
CA TYR A 122 8.08 2.96 -2.87
C TYR A 122 8.94 1.86 -2.25
N VAL A 123 10.14 1.66 -2.80
CA VAL A 123 11.13 0.65 -2.41
C VAL A 123 12.53 1.26 -2.48
N TYR A 124 13.29 1.18 -1.39
CA TYR A 124 14.64 1.73 -1.35
C TYR A 124 15.58 1.04 -2.36
N PRO A 125 16.54 1.77 -2.97
CA PRO A 125 17.49 1.20 -3.93
C PRO A 125 18.33 0.06 -3.37
N THR A 126 18.59 0.11 -2.07
CA THR A 126 19.36 -0.90 -1.32
C THR A 126 18.54 -2.10 -0.88
N ALA A 127 17.24 -2.15 -1.20
CA ALA A 127 16.39 -3.28 -0.84
C ALA A 127 16.91 -4.57 -1.49
N ILE A 128 16.94 -5.63 -0.68
CA ILE A 128 17.45 -6.95 -1.09
C ILE A 128 16.34 -7.72 -1.79
N VAL A 129 16.63 -8.19 -3.00
CA VAL A 129 15.75 -9.03 -3.82
C VAL A 129 16.31 -10.44 -3.85
N ARG A 130 15.51 -11.42 -3.43
CA ARG A 130 15.88 -12.84 -3.44
C ARG A 130 15.64 -13.43 -4.82
N LYS A 131 16.62 -14.14 -5.36
CA LYS A 131 16.49 -14.88 -6.62
C LYS A 131 16.05 -16.33 -6.36
N LYS A 132 15.63 -17.02 -7.42
CA LYS A 132 15.21 -18.44 -7.35
C LYS A 132 16.32 -19.39 -6.91
N ASP A 133 17.56 -19.09 -7.28
CA ASP A 133 18.76 -19.87 -6.93
C ASP A 133 19.19 -19.69 -5.46
N GLY A 134 18.43 -18.93 -4.67
CA GLY A 134 18.74 -18.61 -3.27
C GLY A 134 19.73 -17.46 -3.10
N THR A 135 20.30 -16.93 -4.18
CA THR A 135 21.16 -15.75 -4.13
C THR A 135 20.33 -14.47 -3.99
N THR A 136 21.02 -13.33 -3.84
CA THR A 136 20.38 -12.03 -3.71
C THR A 136 20.97 -11.02 -4.71
N CYS A 137 20.17 -10.01 -5.03
CA CYS A 137 20.58 -8.81 -5.77
C CYS A 137 19.92 -7.58 -5.17
N LYS A 138 20.30 -6.39 -5.62
CA LYS A 138 19.67 -5.12 -5.20
C LYS A 138 18.47 -4.82 -6.07
N MET A 139 17.56 -4.00 -5.55
CA MET A 139 16.42 -3.49 -6.31
C MET A 139 16.85 -2.75 -7.59
N THR A 140 17.99 -2.05 -7.55
CA THR A 140 18.59 -1.36 -8.70
C THR A 140 19.04 -2.29 -9.82
N ASP A 141 19.25 -3.57 -9.53
CA ASP A 141 19.70 -4.55 -10.52
C ASP A 141 18.53 -5.11 -11.34
N LEU A 142 17.29 -4.84 -10.92
CA LEU A 142 16.08 -5.26 -11.62
C LEU A 142 15.82 -4.39 -12.84
N LYS A 143 15.33 -5.02 -13.91
CA LYS A 143 15.02 -4.37 -15.18
C LYS A 143 13.52 -4.43 -15.47
N SER A 144 13.06 -3.52 -16.32
CA SER A 144 11.73 -3.61 -16.93
C SER A 144 11.52 -5.00 -17.55
N GLY A 145 10.33 -5.55 -17.38
CA GLY A 145 9.96 -6.90 -17.83
C GLY A 145 10.33 -8.02 -16.85
N ASN A 146 11.17 -7.78 -15.84
CA ASN A 146 11.36 -8.77 -14.77
C ASN A 146 10.06 -8.94 -13.98
N THR A 147 9.78 -10.16 -13.55
CA THR A 147 8.60 -10.45 -12.74
C THR A 147 9.01 -10.68 -11.29
N ILE A 148 8.38 -9.96 -10.36
CA ILE A 148 8.63 -10.09 -8.92
C ILE A 148 7.37 -10.50 -8.16
N ARG A 149 7.56 -11.20 -7.05
CA ARG A 149 6.54 -11.35 -6.01
C ARG A 149 7.04 -10.62 -4.78
N CYS A 150 6.20 -9.80 -4.17
CA CYS A 150 6.57 -9.12 -2.93
C CYS A 150 5.48 -9.23 -1.87
N VAL A 151 5.86 -8.90 -0.65
CA VAL A 151 4.89 -8.65 0.43
C VAL A 151 4.77 -7.14 0.55
N ILE A 152 3.56 -6.60 0.42
CA ILE A 152 3.25 -5.20 0.66
C ILE A 152 2.60 -5.10 2.03
N ARG A 153 3.24 -4.43 2.98
CA ARG A 153 2.71 -4.20 4.32
C ARG A 153 2.13 -2.80 4.41
N PHE A 154 0.79 -2.70 4.45
CA PHE A 154 0.08 -1.44 4.65
C PHE A 154 -0.03 -1.12 6.14
N HIS A 155 0.58 -0.01 6.56
CA HIS A 155 0.61 0.42 7.97
C HIS A 155 -0.59 1.29 8.34
N GLY A 156 -1.07 2.11 7.41
CA GLY A 156 -2.12 3.08 7.69
C GLY A 156 -2.15 4.24 6.71
N ILE A 157 -2.91 5.27 7.05
CA ILE A 157 -2.99 6.54 6.33
C ILE A 157 -2.31 7.62 7.16
N SER A 158 -1.36 8.33 6.56
CA SER A 158 -0.74 9.50 7.20
C SER A 158 -1.24 10.79 6.59
N GLN A 159 -1.39 11.80 7.43
CA GLN A 159 -1.61 13.17 6.98
C GLN A 159 -0.28 13.85 6.64
N ILE A 160 -0.22 14.47 5.46
CA ILE A 160 0.90 15.29 4.99
C ILE A 160 0.38 16.69 4.78
N ASN A 161 0.81 17.63 5.62
CA ASN A 161 0.47 19.03 5.48
C ASN A 161 1.56 19.72 4.65
N THR A 162 1.16 20.31 3.52
CA THR A 162 2.03 21.06 2.61
C THR A 162 1.52 22.48 2.45
N ARG A 163 2.31 23.37 1.83
CA ARG A 163 1.84 24.74 1.48
C ARG A 163 0.60 24.72 0.57
N SER A 164 0.45 23.68 -0.26
CA SER A 164 -0.71 23.45 -1.13
C SER A 164 -1.91 22.81 -0.43
N GLY A 165 -1.84 22.62 0.90
CA GLY A 165 -2.89 22.00 1.69
C GLY A 165 -2.54 20.60 2.19
N MET A 166 -3.56 19.93 2.73
CA MET A 166 -3.47 18.61 3.32
C MET A 166 -3.57 17.52 2.24
N ARG A 167 -2.73 16.49 2.33
CA ARG A 167 -2.80 15.27 1.53
C ARG A 167 -2.78 14.04 2.43
N LEU A 168 -3.44 12.98 2.00
CA LEU A 168 -3.48 11.70 2.68
C LEU A 168 -2.63 10.69 1.91
N ARG A 169 -1.70 10.04 2.60
CA ARG A 169 -0.80 9.06 1.97
C ARG A 169 -0.96 7.70 2.62
N LEU A 170 -1.20 6.70 1.77
CA LEU A 170 -1.12 5.30 2.15
C LEU A 170 0.33 4.96 2.50
N GLN A 171 0.56 4.63 3.78
CA GLN A 171 1.87 4.25 4.30
C GLN A 171 2.07 2.75 4.13
N HIS A 172 3.18 2.37 3.51
CA HIS A 172 3.50 0.97 3.29
C HIS A 172 5.00 0.71 3.39
N SER A 173 5.36 -0.55 3.57
CA SER A 173 6.73 -1.05 3.39
C SER A 173 6.73 -2.37 2.64
N ILE A 174 7.87 -2.69 2.03
CA ILE A 174 8.07 -3.93 1.27
C ILE A 174 9.11 -4.79 1.97
N PRO A 175 8.72 -5.63 2.95
CA PRO A 175 9.70 -6.39 3.72
C PRO A 175 10.32 -7.58 2.97
N ILE A 176 9.67 -8.09 1.92
CA ILE A 176 10.15 -9.24 1.14
C ILE A 176 9.92 -8.97 -0.34
N ILE A 177 10.95 -9.20 -1.15
CA ILE A 177 10.90 -9.17 -2.62
C ILE A 177 11.60 -10.43 -3.15
N CYS A 178 10.92 -11.16 -4.02
CA CYS A 178 11.43 -12.35 -4.68
C CYS A 178 11.33 -12.18 -6.19
N LEU A 179 12.43 -12.37 -6.90
CA LEU A 179 12.47 -12.44 -8.35
C LEU A 179 11.91 -13.79 -8.81
N THR A 180 10.94 -13.75 -9.71
CA THR A 180 10.18 -14.93 -10.17
C THR A 180 10.47 -15.33 -11.61
N THR A 181 11.27 -14.56 -12.33
CA THR A 181 11.84 -14.91 -13.65
C THR A 181 13.33 -15.06 -13.51
#